data_AF-A0A9D8RPT7-F1
#
_entry.id   AF-A0A9D8RPT7-F1
#
_cell.length_a   1.000
_cell.length_b   1.000
_cell.length_c   1.000
_cell.angle_alpha   90.00
_cell.angle_beta   90.00
_cell.angle_gamma   90.00
#
_symmetry.space_group_name_H-M   'P 1'
#
loop_
_entity.id
_entity.type
_entity.pdbx_description
1 polymer ?
#
loop_
_entity_poly.entity_id
_entity_poly.type
_entity_poly.pdbx_seq_one_letter_code
_entity_poly.pdbx_strand_id
1 'polypeptide(L)'
;MKKILIAAAAASVIACAFCLARSVSEGRFNISGTVTVPDRLVRMAESDNNSCAIIVKNEADVPVAIKRVVNPKFPLAFTMGEEDLLAESLDGALKLEVQINNHGQLGLIKQGDIFGSSEEMIKPNAKNVLVQADKTMGRVQLARNVKGNFFRTAAR
;
A
#
# COMPACT_ATOMS: atom_id res chain seq x y z
N MET A 1 35.63 -33.67 -27.76
CA MET A 1 36.10 -32.85 -26.61
C MET A 1 35.80 -31.35 -26.78
N LYS A 2 36.23 -30.68 -27.87
CA LYS A 2 35.95 -29.24 -28.11
C LYS A 2 34.47 -28.82 -28.01
N LYS A 3 33.53 -29.61 -28.55
CA LYS A 3 32.08 -29.30 -28.51
C LYS A 3 31.48 -29.31 -27.10
N ILE A 4 32.01 -30.17 -26.22
CA ILE A 4 31.56 -30.28 -24.82
C ILE A 4 32.08 -29.08 -24.01
N LEU A 5 33.31 -28.65 -24.27
CA LEU A 5 33.89 -27.44 -23.64
C LEU A 5 33.16 -26.16 -24.06
N ILE A 6 32.75 -26.04 -25.33
CA ILE A 6 31.98 -24.89 -25.82
C ILE A 6 30.57 -24.85 -25.21
N ALA A 7 29.89 -26.00 -25.10
CA ALA A 7 28.59 -26.09 -24.46
C ALA A 7 28.63 -25.73 -22.97
N ALA A 8 29.66 -26.18 -22.24
CA ALA A 8 29.86 -25.84 -20.84
C ALA A 8 30.16 -24.34 -20.64
N ALA A 9 30.97 -23.74 -21.53
CA ALA A 9 31.24 -22.30 -21.49
C ALA A 9 29.98 -21.46 -21.77
N ALA A 10 29.17 -21.85 -22.76
CA ALA A 10 27.91 -21.17 -23.06
C ALA A 10 26.91 -21.27 -21.90
N ALA A 11 26.77 -22.45 -21.28
CA ALA A 11 25.91 -22.65 -20.13
C ALA A 11 26.35 -21.81 -18.91
N SER A 12 27.66 -21.69 -18.68
CA SER A 12 28.22 -20.84 -17.62
C SER A 12 27.95 -19.36 -17.84
N VAL A 13 28.08 -18.85 -19.07
CA VAL A 13 27.77 -17.46 -19.41
C VAL A 13 26.28 -17.16 -19.24
N ILE A 14 25.41 -18.08 -19.66
CA ILE A 14 23.96 -17.95 -19.48
C ILE A 14 23.60 -17.95 -17.98
N ALA A 15 24.17 -18.85 -17.20
CA ALA A 15 23.96 -18.89 -15.76
C ALA A 15 24.46 -17.61 -15.07
N CYS A 16 25.62 -17.09 -15.47
CA CYS A 16 26.18 -15.87 -14.91
C CYS A 16 25.33 -14.63 -15.27
N ALA A 17 24.88 -14.52 -16.52
CA ALA A 17 23.97 -13.47 -16.97
C ALA A 17 22.62 -13.53 -16.22
N PHE A 18 22.09 -14.73 -16.00
CA PHE A 18 20.85 -14.91 -15.24
C PHE A 18 21.02 -14.53 -13.76
N CYS A 19 22.13 -14.92 -13.13
CA CYS A 19 22.44 -14.54 -11.75
C CYS A 19 22.61 -13.03 -11.58
N LEU A 20 23.32 -12.36 -12.51
CA LEU A 20 23.49 -10.91 -12.51
C LEU A 20 22.17 -10.18 -12.73
N ALA A 21 21.33 -10.65 -13.66
CA ALA A 21 20.02 -10.05 -13.90
C ALA A 21 19.12 -10.16 -12.66
N ARG A 22 19.20 -11.29 -11.94
CA ARG A 22 18.44 -11.50 -10.71
C ARG A 22 18.93 -10.62 -9.56
N SER A 23 20.24 -10.47 -9.37
CA SER A 23 20.79 -9.61 -8.32
C SER A 23 20.49 -8.13 -8.55
N VAL A 24 20.50 -7.67 -9.81
CA VAL A 24 20.13 -6.28 -10.16
C VAL A 24 18.66 -6.00 -9.82
N SER A 25 17.77 -6.99 -9.93
CA SER A 25 16.38 -6.84 -9.51
C SER A 25 16.18 -6.85 -7.98
N GLU A 26 17.05 -7.53 -7.23
CA GLU A 26 16.96 -7.60 -5.76
C GLU A 26 17.50 -6.35 -5.07
N GLY A 27 18.42 -5.61 -5.72
CA GLY A 27 19.04 -4.40 -5.18
C GLY A 27 18.29 -3.09 -5.44
N ARG A 28 17.20 -3.11 -6.22
CA ARG A 28 16.41 -1.92 -6.52
C ARG A 28 15.19 -1.82 -5.61
N PHE A 29 14.82 -0.59 -5.25
CA PHE A 29 13.59 -0.34 -4.51
C PHE A 29 12.40 -0.87 -5.29
N ASN A 30 11.70 -1.83 -4.69
CA ASN A 30 10.53 -2.43 -5.31
C ASN A 30 9.63 -3.09 -4.27
N ILE A 31 8.63 -2.36 -3.79
CA ILE A 31 7.66 -2.86 -2.82
C ILE A 31 6.36 -3.21 -3.55
N SER A 32 5.82 -4.40 -3.33
CA SER A 32 4.51 -4.76 -3.84
C SER A 32 3.61 -5.38 -2.78
N GLY A 33 2.30 -5.22 -2.94
CA GLY A 33 1.37 -5.65 -1.92
C GLY A 33 -0.09 -5.38 -2.26
N THR A 34 -0.93 -5.57 -1.25
CA THR A 34 -2.37 -5.38 -1.33
C THR A 34 -2.84 -4.55 -0.15
N VAL A 35 -3.56 -3.46 -0.45
CA VAL A 35 -4.30 -2.70 0.55
C VAL A 35 -5.71 -3.25 0.64
N THR A 36 -6.16 -3.57 1.85
CA THR A 36 -7.52 -4.03 2.12
C THR A 36 -8.23 -3.02 3.03
N VAL A 37 -9.55 -2.94 2.89
CA VAL A 37 -10.41 -2.09 3.72
C VAL A 37 -11.52 -2.98 4.25
N PRO A 38 -11.88 -2.92 5.54
CA PRO A 38 -12.97 -3.73 6.08
C PRO A 38 -14.32 -3.27 5.51
N ASP A 39 -15.28 -4.19 5.34
CA ASP A 39 -16.59 -3.94 4.72
C ASP A 39 -17.32 -2.70 5.25
N ARG A 40 -17.19 -2.44 6.56
CA ARG A 40 -17.77 -1.26 7.23
C ARG A 40 -17.26 0.09 6.68
N LEU A 41 -16.09 0.12 6.07
CA LEU A 41 -15.42 1.30 5.55
C LEU A 41 -15.29 1.30 4.02
N VAL A 42 -15.46 0.17 3.33
CA VAL A 42 -15.27 0.05 1.86
C VAL A 42 -16.09 1.10 1.09
N ARG A 43 -17.37 1.29 1.43
CA ARG A 43 -18.23 2.29 0.75
C ARG A 43 -17.69 3.71 0.90
N MET A 44 -17.14 4.03 2.07
CA MET A 44 -16.56 5.34 2.34
C MET A 44 -15.21 5.48 1.64
N ALA A 45 -14.39 4.43 1.61
CA ALA A 45 -13.08 4.39 0.97
C ALA A 45 -13.16 4.52 -0.56
N GLU A 46 -14.17 3.91 -1.18
CA GLU A 46 -14.40 3.92 -2.64
C GLU A 46 -15.31 5.06 -3.12
N SER A 47 -15.61 6.04 -2.27
CA SER A 47 -16.39 7.20 -2.67
C SER A 47 -15.66 8.03 -3.73
N ASP A 48 -16.42 8.70 -4.58
CA ASP A 48 -15.87 9.53 -5.66
C ASP A 48 -14.95 10.63 -5.11
N ASN A 49 -13.88 10.92 -5.85
CA ASN A 49 -12.83 11.88 -5.50
C ASN A 49 -12.00 11.52 -4.26
N ASN A 50 -12.12 10.28 -3.76
CA ASN A 50 -11.15 9.78 -2.82
C ASN A 50 -9.81 9.48 -3.50
N SER A 51 -8.74 9.66 -2.74
CA SER A 51 -7.40 9.25 -3.10
C SER A 51 -6.85 8.32 -2.02
N CYS A 52 -6.26 7.20 -2.45
CA CYS A 52 -5.47 6.31 -1.60
C CYS A 52 -3.99 6.67 -1.80
N ALA A 53 -3.35 7.17 -0.76
CA ALA A 53 -1.92 7.41 -0.72
C ALA A 53 -1.25 6.28 0.05
N ILE A 54 -0.32 5.60 -0.62
CA ILE A 54 0.55 4.57 -0.07
C ILE A 54 1.88 5.26 0.22
N ILE A 55 2.26 5.32 1.48
CA ILE A 55 3.37 6.10 2.00
C ILE A 55 4.36 5.14 2.62
N VAL A 56 5.61 5.20 2.19
CA VAL A 56 6.71 4.47 2.80
C VAL A 56 7.50 5.43 3.64
N LYS A 57 7.74 5.07 4.90
CA LYS A 57 8.53 5.86 5.86
C LYS A 57 9.76 5.07 6.30
N ASN A 58 10.81 5.79 6.66
CA ASN A 58 11.96 5.19 7.35
C ASN A 58 11.71 5.09 8.87
N GLU A 59 12.70 4.59 9.61
CA GLU A 59 12.66 4.44 11.07
C GLU A 59 12.48 5.78 11.83
N ALA A 60 12.83 6.91 11.20
CA ALA A 60 12.63 8.24 11.75
C ALA A 60 11.26 8.85 11.39
N ASP A 61 10.31 8.05 10.92
CA ASP A 61 8.98 8.45 10.45
C ASP A 61 8.98 9.45 9.27
N VAL A 62 10.11 9.58 8.57
CA VAL A 62 10.24 10.46 7.40
C VAL A 62 9.74 9.74 6.15
N PRO A 63 8.81 10.33 5.37
CA PRO A 63 8.36 9.77 4.10
C PRO A 63 9.51 9.70 3.08
N VAL A 64 9.74 8.52 2.53
CA VAL A 64 10.81 8.24 1.57
C VAL A 64 10.28 7.81 0.20
N ALA A 65 9.04 7.33 0.12
CA ALA A 65 8.36 7.04 -1.13
C ALA A 65 6.85 7.26 -1.00
N ILE A 66 6.20 7.74 -2.05
CA ILE A 66 4.74 7.97 -2.04
C ILE A 66 4.14 7.58 -3.38
N LYS A 67 3.16 6.67 -3.36
CA LYS A 67 2.30 6.37 -4.50
C LYS A 67 0.88 6.82 -4.22
N ARG A 68 0.23 7.45 -5.20
CA ARG A 68 -1.16 7.90 -5.10
C ARG A 68 -2.03 7.23 -6.15
N VAL A 69 -3.21 6.76 -5.72
CA VAL A 69 -4.24 6.18 -6.58
C VAL A 69 -5.54 6.96 -6.36
N VAL A 70 -6.07 7.56 -7.42
CA VAL A 70 -7.33 8.31 -7.40
C VAL A 70 -8.49 7.36 -7.69
N ASN A 71 -9.63 7.56 -7.03
CA ASN A 71 -10.82 6.71 -7.10
C ASN A 71 -10.47 5.21 -6.89
N PRO A 72 -9.83 4.87 -5.76
CA PRO A 72 -9.33 3.51 -5.51
C PRO A 72 -10.49 2.51 -5.41
N LYS A 73 -10.20 1.26 -5.79
CA LYS A 73 -11.07 0.09 -5.59
C LYS A 73 -10.36 -0.94 -4.75
N PHE A 74 -11.06 -1.55 -3.80
CA PHE A 74 -10.48 -2.47 -2.83
C PHE A 74 -11.00 -3.90 -3.04
N PRO A 75 -10.13 -4.93 -2.88
CA PRO A 75 -8.72 -4.86 -2.52
C PRO A 75 -7.85 -4.22 -3.61
N LEU A 76 -6.94 -3.32 -3.21
CA LEU A 76 -6.09 -2.55 -4.10
C LEU A 76 -4.70 -3.18 -4.15
N ALA A 77 -4.39 -3.86 -5.26
CA ALA A 77 -3.02 -4.27 -5.53
C ALA A 77 -2.16 -3.05 -5.89
N PHE A 78 -0.93 -3.00 -5.39
CA PHE A 78 0.01 -1.93 -5.68
C PHE A 78 1.42 -2.46 -5.92
N THR A 79 2.20 -1.65 -6.63
CA THR A 79 3.64 -1.81 -6.80
C THR A 79 4.27 -0.43 -6.76
N MET A 80 5.35 -0.29 -6.00
CA MET A 80 6.13 0.92 -5.86
C MET A 80 7.54 0.69 -6.40
N GLY A 81 7.97 1.55 -7.32
CA GLY A 81 9.28 1.51 -7.95
C GLY A 81 10.10 2.75 -7.64
N GLU A 82 11.26 2.87 -8.27
CA GLU A 82 12.17 4.02 -8.09
C GLU A 82 11.51 5.36 -8.45
N GLU A 83 10.51 5.36 -9.33
CA GLU A 83 9.72 6.53 -9.70
C GLU A 83 8.86 7.10 -8.56
N ASP A 84 8.54 6.29 -7.55
CA ASP A 84 7.76 6.71 -6.39
C ASP A 84 8.67 7.24 -5.25
N LEU A 85 9.99 7.21 -5.41
CA LEU A 85 10.96 7.66 -4.41
C LEU A 85 11.02 9.18 -4.28
N LEU A 86 11.20 9.62 -3.04
CA LEU A 86 11.49 11.01 -2.68
C LEU A 86 12.95 11.22 -2.28
N ALA A 87 13.68 10.13 -1.98
CA ALA A 87 15.07 10.14 -1.54
C ALA A 87 15.97 9.39 -2.53
N GLU A 88 17.24 9.79 -2.63
CA GLU A 88 18.21 9.16 -3.54
C GLU A 88 18.65 7.78 -3.07
N SER A 89 18.64 7.52 -1.77
CA SER A 89 18.99 6.22 -1.18
C SER A 89 17.98 5.77 -0.14
N LEU A 90 17.77 4.45 -0.08
CA LEU A 90 16.91 3.79 0.88
C LEU A 90 17.70 2.73 1.61
N ASP A 91 18.01 3.01 2.86
CA ASP A 91 18.67 2.07 3.75
C ASP A 91 17.79 1.81 4.97
N GLY A 92 17.87 0.58 5.48
CA GLY A 92 17.22 0.20 6.73
C GLY A 92 15.80 -0.32 6.57
N ALA A 93 15.14 -0.47 7.72
CA ALA A 93 13.78 -0.99 7.79
C ALA A 93 12.78 0.13 7.46
N LEU A 94 11.72 -0.22 6.74
CA LEU A 94 10.72 0.72 6.26
C LEU A 94 9.36 0.41 6.87
N LYS A 95 8.54 1.43 7.06
CA LYS A 95 7.15 1.30 7.51
C LYS A 95 6.23 1.70 6.37
N LEU A 96 5.22 0.88 6.09
CA LEU A 96 4.22 1.21 5.08
C LEU A 96 2.97 1.75 5.77
N GLU A 97 2.49 2.89 5.32
CA GLU A 97 1.26 3.53 5.78
C GLU A 97 0.35 3.82 4.61
N VAL A 98 -0.95 3.76 4.86
CA VAL A 98 -1.98 4.09 3.88
C VAL A 98 -2.86 5.18 4.47
N GLN A 99 -3.10 6.22 3.68
CA GLN A 99 -4.06 7.26 3.98
C GLN A 99 -5.06 7.36 2.83
N ILE A 100 -6.36 7.23 3.14
CA ILE A 100 -7.45 7.43 2.19
C ILE A 100 -8.22 8.67 2.61
N ASN A 101 -8.31 9.65 1.72
CA ASN A 101 -8.99 10.92 1.96
C ASN A 101 -9.62 11.50 0.69
N ASN A 102 -10.50 12.48 0.84
CA ASN A 102 -11.18 13.16 -0.28
C ASN A 102 -10.60 14.55 -0.62
N HIS A 103 -9.63 15.02 0.17
CA HIS A 103 -9.09 16.38 0.05
C HIS A 103 -7.68 16.44 -0.52
N GLY A 104 -7.01 15.29 -0.71
CA GLY A 104 -5.72 15.17 -1.40
C GLY A 104 -4.51 15.71 -0.63
N GLN A 105 -4.68 16.13 0.62
CA GLN A 105 -3.60 16.68 1.45
C GLN A 105 -3.10 15.58 2.40
N LEU A 106 -1.79 15.26 2.34
CA LEU A 106 -1.17 14.31 3.27
C LEU A 106 -0.79 15.03 4.57
N GLY A 107 -0.85 14.33 5.70
CA GLY A 107 -0.49 14.87 7.02
C GLY A 107 -1.54 15.77 7.68
N LEU A 108 -2.52 16.27 6.92
CA LEU A 108 -3.74 16.87 7.48
C LEU A 108 -4.78 15.77 7.69
N ILE A 109 -5.22 15.60 8.93
CA ILE A 109 -6.21 14.59 9.31
C ILE A 109 -7.57 15.28 9.42
N LYS A 110 -8.56 14.77 8.69
CA LYS A 110 -9.97 15.22 8.75
C LYS A 110 -10.91 14.07 9.12
N GLN A 111 -12.12 14.44 9.51
CA GLN A 111 -13.18 13.47 9.76
C GLN A 111 -13.52 12.73 8.47
N GLY A 112 -13.60 11.40 8.54
CA GLY A 112 -13.85 10.54 7.39
C GLY A 112 -12.58 10.01 6.72
N ASP A 113 -11.39 10.48 7.12
CA ASP A 113 -10.14 9.89 6.67
C ASP A 113 -9.97 8.47 7.22
N ILE A 114 -9.42 7.60 6.39
CA ILE A 114 -9.15 6.19 6.71
C ILE A 114 -7.64 5.98 6.68
N PHE A 115 -7.14 5.23 7.67
CA PHE A 115 -5.73 4.98 7.87
C PHE A 115 -5.45 3.49 8.02
N GLY A 116 -4.27 3.08 7.56
CA GLY A 116 -3.73 1.74 7.74
C GLY A 116 -2.21 1.80 7.86
N SER A 117 -1.62 0.78 8.45
CA SER A 117 -0.16 0.62 8.50
C SER A 117 0.21 -0.85 8.42
N SER A 118 1.40 -1.16 7.92
CA SER A 118 1.98 -2.49 8.09
C SER A 118 2.19 -2.76 9.59
N GLU A 119 1.99 -4.01 10.01
CA GLU A 119 2.23 -4.42 11.41
C GLU A 119 3.73 -4.47 11.71
N GLU A 120 4.50 -4.90 10.72
CA GLU A 120 5.94 -5.05 10.81
C GLU A 120 6.66 -4.04 9.90
N MET A 121 7.94 -3.82 10.22
CA MET A 121 8.85 -3.12 9.33
C MET A 121 9.24 -4.02 8.16
N ILE A 122 9.29 -3.45 6.96
CA ILE A 122 9.55 -4.15 5.70
C ILE A 122 10.88 -3.72 5.09
N LYS A 123 11.44 -4.56 4.23
CA LYS A 123 12.65 -4.25 3.46
C LYS A 123 12.29 -3.45 2.19
N PRO A 124 13.24 -2.71 1.60
CA PRO A 124 13.04 -1.96 0.34
C PRO A 124 12.55 -2.78 -0.87
N ASN A 125 12.71 -4.10 -0.85
CA ASN A 125 12.31 -5.02 -1.94
C ASN A 125 11.17 -5.97 -1.53
N ALA A 126 10.45 -5.67 -0.43
CA ALA A 126 9.41 -6.54 0.11
C ALA A 126 8.26 -6.80 -0.87
N LYS A 127 7.80 -8.05 -0.93
CA LYS A 127 6.72 -8.49 -1.82
C LYS A 127 5.54 -9.00 -1.01
N ASN A 128 4.35 -8.91 -1.60
CA ASN A 128 3.10 -9.39 -1.03
C ASN A 128 2.79 -8.78 0.35
N VAL A 129 3.17 -7.50 0.54
CA VAL A 129 2.89 -6.78 1.79
C VAL A 129 1.39 -6.58 1.91
N LEU A 130 0.82 -7.01 3.03
CA LEU A 130 -0.60 -6.81 3.34
C LEU A 130 -0.73 -5.61 4.26
N VAL A 131 -1.57 -4.64 3.86
CA VAL A 131 -1.90 -3.50 4.72
C VAL A 131 -3.40 -3.35 4.80
N GLN A 132 -3.90 -3.32 6.03
CA GLN A 132 -5.31 -3.11 6.30
C GLN A 132 -5.54 -1.66 6.72
N ALA A 133 -6.40 -0.96 5.99
CA ALA A 133 -6.84 0.40 6.29
C ALA A 133 -8.17 0.34 7.06
N ASP A 134 -8.09 0.12 8.37
CA ASP A 134 -9.22 -0.15 9.26
C ASP A 134 -9.48 0.94 10.31
N LYS A 135 -8.55 1.91 10.44
CA LYS A 135 -8.63 3.01 11.40
C LYS A 135 -9.30 4.22 10.76
N THR A 136 -10.11 4.93 11.53
CA THR A 136 -10.75 6.19 11.12
C THR A 136 -10.73 7.16 12.27
N MET A 137 -10.57 8.45 11.98
CA MET A 137 -10.74 9.50 12.99
C MET A 137 -12.21 9.92 13.09
N GLY A 138 -12.76 9.85 14.30
CA GLY A 138 -14.18 10.11 14.61
C GLY A 138 -15.02 8.83 14.72
N ARG A 139 -16.09 8.88 15.53
CA ARG A 139 -17.01 7.75 15.73
C ARG A 139 -17.68 7.43 14.39
N VAL A 140 -17.61 6.17 13.94
CA VAL A 140 -18.39 5.69 12.79
C VAL A 140 -19.87 5.89 13.10
N GLN A 141 -20.45 7.00 12.62
CA GLN A 141 -21.91 7.12 12.56
C GLN A 141 -22.35 6.20 11.43
N LEU A 142 -22.69 4.96 11.79
CA LEU A 142 -23.48 4.10 10.92
C LEU A 142 -24.66 4.94 10.44
N ALA A 143 -24.80 5.10 9.12
CA ALA A 143 -25.93 5.79 8.54
C ALA A 143 -27.21 5.16 9.12
N ARG A 144 -27.88 5.84 10.04
CA ARG A 144 -29.19 5.46 10.56
C ARG A 144 -30.21 5.65 9.43
N ASN A 145 -30.19 4.75 8.47
CA ASN A 145 -31.33 4.51 7.62
C ASN A 145 -32.20 3.45 8.29
N VAL A 146 -32.87 3.86 9.36
CA VAL A 146 -34.17 3.29 9.74
C VAL A 146 -35.04 4.47 10.19
N LYS A 147 -35.74 5.08 9.23
CA LYS A 147 -37.00 5.78 9.50
C LYS A 147 -38.01 4.73 9.97
N GLY A 148 -37.89 4.31 11.23
CA GLY A 148 -38.90 3.51 11.91
C GLY A 148 -39.68 4.43 12.81
N ASN A 149 -40.86 4.87 12.36
CA ASN A 149 -41.88 5.43 13.24
C ASN A 149 -42.28 4.33 14.23
N PHE A 150 -41.56 4.22 15.34
CA PHE A 150 -41.98 3.42 16.48
C PHE A 150 -43.08 4.20 17.20
N PHE A 151 -44.29 4.05 16.65
CA PHE A 151 -45.59 4.18 17.29
C PHE A 151 -45.64 5.04 18.56
N ARG A 152 -46.17 6.24 18.36
CA ARG A 152 -47.03 6.94 19.32
C ARG A 152 -48.15 6.00 19.79
N THR A 153 -47.96 5.28 20.89
CA THR A 153 -49.09 4.77 21.68
C THR A 153 -48.68 4.61 23.15
N ALA A 154 -48.88 5.66 23.94
CA ALA A 154 -49.17 5.59 25.38
C ALA A 154 -49.57 6.99 25.86
N ALA A 155 -50.70 7.48 25.37
CA ALA A 155 -51.40 8.62 25.94
C ALA A 155 -52.91 8.30 25.92
N ARG A 156 -53.34 7.53 26.91
CA ARG A 156 -54.62 7.58 27.64
C ARG A 156 -54.86 6.26 28.36
#